data_AF-A0A428YS46-F1
#
_entry.id   AF-A0A428YS46-F1
#
_cell.length_a   1.000
_cell.length_b   1.000
_cell.length_c   1.000
_cell.angle_alpha   90.00
_cell.angle_beta   90.00
_cell.angle_gamma   90.00
#
_symmetry.space_group_name_H-M   'P 1'
#
loop_
_entity.id
_entity.type
_entity.pdbx_description
1 polymer ?
#
loop_
_entity_poly.entity_id
_entity_poly.type
_entity_poly.pdbx_seq_one_letter_code
_entity_poly.pdbx_strand_id
1 'polypeptide(L)'
;MEIARLLLGVLVATALPASVPALRERRLVALLFSGVFGCYAVVPALNGWAASFTWVTAVAASQANVFLRGNSSGETSSRTFRDAFKDLNKAVRPAVVAGLVLLPIPVAWVAFYGEQYVRALTRSAGSDEVAVVVSGLLLVVFVGNDLAYLAVRPYLSRLSTSGANADSIVPSGIYVGWVERAVIFTFVAGGQADAAALAVAAKALFRLPEVQDEEKGSILGEYIIVGTLASVLVSITGAVAVRLALGLSAL
;
A
#
# COMPACT_ATOMS: atom_id res chain seq x y z
N MET A 1 7.92 -21.24 -5.29
CA MET A 1 6.87 -20.67 -4.43
C MET A 1 7.42 -20.22 -3.08
N GLU A 2 7.96 -21.12 -2.27
CA GLU A 2 8.55 -20.80 -0.95
C GLU A 2 9.61 -19.69 -0.99
N ILE A 3 10.57 -19.75 -1.92
CA ILE A 3 11.61 -18.72 -2.09
C ILE A 3 10.99 -17.36 -2.46
N ALA A 4 9.98 -17.34 -3.33
CA ALA A 4 9.32 -16.11 -3.74
C ALA A 4 8.53 -15.47 -2.60
N ARG A 5 7.82 -16.29 -1.81
CA ARG A 5 7.16 -15.87 -0.57
C ARG A 5 8.15 -15.20 0.37
N LEU A 6 9.29 -15.84 0.60
CA LEU A 6 10.32 -15.33 1.50
C LEU A 6 10.91 -14.01 1.00
N LEU A 7 11.34 -13.94 -0.27
CA LEU A 7 11.97 -12.76 -0.84
C LEU A 7 11.01 -11.57 -0.87
N LEU A 8 9.80 -11.75 -1.42
CA LEU A 8 8.81 -10.67 -1.51
C LEU A 8 8.33 -10.26 -0.11
N GLY A 9 8.07 -11.23 0.76
CA GLY A 9 7.57 -10.96 2.10
C GLY A 9 8.57 -10.23 3.01
N VAL A 10 9.86 -10.58 2.94
CA VAL A 10 10.94 -9.84 3.63
C VAL A 10 11.10 -8.42 3.06
N LEU A 11 10.98 -8.26 1.74
CA LEU A 11 11.05 -6.95 1.11
C LEU A 11 9.88 -6.06 1.55
N VAL A 12 8.67 -6.60 1.66
CA VAL A 12 7.51 -5.87 2.24
C VAL A 12 7.76 -5.50 3.70
N ALA A 13 8.17 -6.45 4.54
CA ALA A 13 8.37 -6.22 5.97
C ALA A 13 9.42 -5.12 6.23
N THR A 14 10.42 -5.00 5.37
CA THR A 14 11.50 -4.01 5.48
C THR A 14 11.16 -2.66 4.86
N ALA A 15 10.58 -2.63 3.66
CA ALA A 15 10.40 -1.41 2.89
C ALA A 15 9.08 -0.68 3.20
N LEU A 16 7.97 -1.43 3.34
CA LEU A 16 6.63 -0.85 3.42
C LEU A 16 6.43 0.13 4.60
N PRO A 17 6.90 -0.17 5.83
CA PRO A 17 6.72 0.73 6.97
C PRO A 17 7.33 2.11 6.76
N ALA A 18 8.39 2.20 5.97
CA ALA A 18 9.02 3.47 5.63
C ALA A 18 8.34 4.16 4.45
N SER A 19 7.69 3.43 3.53
CA SER A 19 6.99 4.01 2.38
C SER A 19 5.63 4.61 2.78
N VAL A 20 4.90 4.02 3.73
CA VAL A 20 3.57 4.50 4.15
C VAL A 20 3.68 5.61 5.22
N PRO A 21 3.13 6.82 5.01
CA PRO A 21 3.23 7.93 5.97
C PRO A 21 2.69 7.57 7.37
N ALA A 22 1.52 6.92 7.43
CA ALA A 22 0.89 6.54 8.70
C ALA A 22 1.71 5.55 9.54
N LEU A 23 2.52 4.69 8.91
CA LEU A 23 3.41 3.75 9.60
C LEU A 23 4.73 4.44 10.00
N ARG A 24 5.27 5.29 9.12
CA ARG A 24 6.53 6.00 9.32
C ARG A 24 6.52 6.92 10.55
N GLU A 25 5.40 7.60 10.79
CA GLU A 25 5.24 8.52 11.93
C GLU A 25 5.14 7.80 13.28
N ARG A 26 4.68 6.54 13.29
CA ARG A 26 4.42 5.77 14.52
C ARG A 26 5.34 4.56 14.61
N ARG A 27 6.53 4.76 15.20
CA ARG A 27 7.58 3.72 15.35
C ARG A 27 7.06 2.40 15.93
N LEU A 28 6.17 2.44 16.92
CA LEU A 28 5.56 1.22 17.49
C LEU A 28 4.67 0.49 16.50
N VAL A 29 3.90 1.20 15.68
CA VAL A 29 3.01 0.59 14.68
C VAL A 29 3.85 0.02 13.53
N ALA A 30 4.91 0.71 13.11
CA ALA A 30 5.88 0.18 12.16
C ALA A 30 6.54 -1.11 12.69
N LEU A 31 7.01 -1.13 13.94
CA LEU A 31 7.61 -2.32 14.57
C LEU A 31 6.64 -3.50 14.61
N LEU A 32 5.39 -3.26 15.03
CA LEU A 32 4.37 -4.30 15.06
C LEU A 32 4.06 -4.84 13.66
N PHE A 33 3.94 -3.97 12.66
CA PHE A 33 3.72 -4.39 11.27
C PHE A 33 4.87 -5.27 10.78
N SER A 34 6.13 -4.82 10.89
CA SER A 34 7.29 -5.58 10.42
C SER A 34 7.45 -6.90 11.17
N GLY A 35 7.17 -6.91 12.47
CA GLY A 35 7.19 -8.11 13.29
C GLY A 35 6.15 -9.13 12.84
N VAL A 36 4.88 -8.71 12.75
CA VAL A 36 3.78 -9.60 12.38
C VAL A 36 3.89 -10.06 10.93
N PHE A 37 4.11 -9.14 9.99
CA PHE A 37 4.18 -9.46 8.56
C PHE A 37 5.47 -10.24 8.23
N GLY A 38 6.59 -9.88 8.85
CA GLY A 38 7.84 -10.64 8.70
C GLY A 38 7.70 -12.07 9.22
N CYS A 39 7.01 -12.28 10.34
CA CYS A 39 6.75 -13.62 10.88
C CYS A 39 5.87 -14.43 9.91
N TYR A 40 4.80 -13.83 9.40
CA TYR A 40 3.90 -14.41 8.40
C TYR A 40 4.62 -14.85 7.11
N ALA A 41 5.60 -14.06 6.65
CA ALA A 41 6.37 -14.35 5.46
C ALA A 41 7.44 -15.43 5.68
N VAL A 42 8.17 -15.35 6.79
CA VAL A 42 9.40 -16.14 7.02
C VAL A 42 9.12 -17.50 7.66
N VAL A 43 8.24 -17.57 8.66
CA VAL A 43 8.05 -18.80 9.47
C VAL A 43 7.55 -19.99 8.64
N PRO A 44 6.64 -19.82 7.67
CA PRO A 44 6.21 -20.95 6.85
C PRO A 44 7.21 -21.34 5.75
N ALA A 45 8.16 -20.46 5.41
CA ALA A 45 9.13 -20.68 4.33
C ALA A 45 10.51 -21.17 4.82
N LEU A 46 10.85 -20.97 6.10
CA LEU A 46 12.11 -21.43 6.70
C LEU A 46 11.84 -22.14 8.03
N ASN A 47 12.61 -23.19 8.29
CA ASN A 47 12.58 -23.93 9.55
C ASN A 47 13.82 -23.66 10.41
N GLY A 48 13.67 -23.72 11.74
CA GLY A 48 14.77 -23.67 12.69
C GLY A 48 15.38 -22.27 12.90
N TRP A 49 16.67 -22.23 13.25
CA TRP A 49 17.39 -21.00 13.63
C TRP A 49 17.50 -19.96 12.51
N ALA A 50 17.49 -20.41 11.25
CA ALA A 50 17.52 -19.53 10.08
C ALA A 50 16.29 -18.63 9.99
N ALA A 51 15.09 -19.16 10.31
CA ALA A 51 13.85 -18.39 10.30
C ALA A 51 13.88 -17.23 11.31
N SER A 52 14.31 -17.52 12.54
CA SER A 52 14.45 -16.52 13.59
C SER A 52 15.47 -15.43 13.22
N PHE A 53 16.60 -15.82 12.61
CA PHE A 53 17.62 -14.87 12.19
C PHE A 53 17.14 -13.96 11.04
N THR A 54 16.53 -14.53 10.00
CA THR A 54 15.96 -13.76 8.88
C THR A 54 14.83 -12.84 9.34
N TRP A 55 13.99 -13.28 10.27
CA TRP A 55 12.95 -12.44 10.85
C TRP A 55 13.51 -11.27 11.65
N VAL A 56 14.47 -11.51 12.56
CA VAL A 56 15.08 -10.46 13.38
C VAL A 56 15.81 -9.44 12.52
N THR A 57 16.55 -9.89 11.50
CA THR A 57 17.25 -9.00 10.57
C THR A 57 16.28 -8.18 9.71
N ALA A 58 15.15 -8.75 9.27
CA ALA A 58 14.11 -8.01 8.56
C ALA A 58 13.47 -6.92 9.45
N VAL A 59 13.17 -7.23 10.71
CA VAL A 59 12.64 -6.25 11.66
C VAL A 59 13.67 -5.14 11.92
N ALA A 60 14.93 -5.49 12.17
CA ALA A 60 16.01 -4.53 12.41
C ALA A 60 16.23 -3.61 11.20
N ALA A 61 16.27 -4.15 9.98
CA ALA A 61 16.40 -3.39 8.75
C ALA A 61 15.20 -2.46 8.53
N SER A 62 13.98 -2.91 8.85
CA SER A 62 12.77 -2.08 8.80
C SER A 62 12.87 -0.87 9.75
N GLN A 63 13.29 -1.09 11.00
CA GLN A 63 13.46 -0.01 11.97
C GLN A 63 14.56 0.97 11.55
N ALA A 64 15.68 0.47 11.00
CA ALA A 64 16.72 1.31 10.43
C ALA A 64 16.20 2.17 9.27
N ASN A 65 15.41 1.59 8.37
CA ASN A 65 14.83 2.30 7.22
C ASN A 65 13.85 3.41 7.65
N VAL A 66 12.98 3.12 8.63
CA VAL A 66 12.08 4.12 9.23
C VAL A 66 12.87 5.22 9.95
N PHE A 67 13.93 4.87 10.68
CA PHE A 67 14.78 5.83 11.38
C PHE A 67 15.51 6.77 10.42
N LEU A 68 16.12 6.25 9.37
CA LEU A 68 16.85 7.04 8.36
C LEU A 68 15.94 8.01 7.61
N ARG A 69 14.69 7.61 7.32
CA ARG A 69 13.71 8.43 6.59
C ARG A 69 12.85 9.32 7.49
N GLY A 70 12.87 9.09 8.80
CA GLY A 70 12.14 9.87 9.79
C GLY A 70 12.84 11.18 10.21
N ASN A 71 14.04 11.46 9.70
CA ASN A 71 14.85 12.61 10.13
C ASN A 71 14.67 13.89 9.29
N SER A 72 13.62 13.97 8.46
CA SER A 72 13.23 15.20 7.74
C SER A 72 11.79 15.59 8.10
N SER A 73 11.65 16.82 8.60
CA SER A 73 10.43 17.60 8.89
C SER A 73 9.43 17.02 9.91
N GLY A 74 9.58 17.43 11.16
CA GLY A 74 8.93 18.66 11.67
C GLY A 74 7.40 18.74 11.62
N GLU A 75 6.82 18.65 12.82
CA GLU A 75 5.50 19.09 13.30
C GLU A 75 4.22 18.47 12.71
N THR A 76 3.52 17.70 13.54
CA THR A 76 2.06 17.56 13.44
C THR A 76 1.42 17.60 14.82
N SER A 77 0.73 18.73 15.00
CA SER A 77 -0.37 19.06 15.91
C SER A 77 -0.91 17.93 16.80
N SER A 78 -0.71 18.10 18.10
CA SER A 78 -1.44 17.42 19.16
C SER A 78 -2.89 17.89 19.20
N ARG A 79 -3.79 17.15 18.55
CA ARG A 79 -5.19 17.16 19.00
C ARG A 79 -5.25 16.43 20.32
N THR A 80 -5.40 17.20 21.39
CA THR A 80 -5.56 16.73 22.77
C THR A 80 -6.66 15.68 22.84
N PHE A 81 -6.28 14.47 23.26
CA PHE A 81 -7.15 13.30 23.51
C PHE A 81 -8.37 13.61 24.41
N ARG A 82 -8.31 14.73 25.13
CA ARG A 82 -9.33 15.25 26.05
C ARG A 82 -10.50 15.93 25.34
N ASP A 83 -10.33 16.44 24.12
CA ASP A 83 -11.39 17.12 23.36
C ASP A 83 -12.23 16.13 22.54
N ALA A 84 -11.61 15.08 21.99
CA ALA A 84 -12.32 13.97 21.34
C ALA A 84 -13.20 13.17 22.32
N PHE A 85 -12.85 13.15 23.60
CA PHE A 85 -13.60 12.45 24.65
C PHE A 85 -14.89 13.18 25.05
N LYS A 86 -14.96 14.52 24.85
CA LYS A 86 -16.16 15.33 25.16
C LYS A 86 -17.27 15.18 24.12
N ASP A 87 -16.93 14.96 22.85
CA ASP A 87 -17.91 14.72 21.77
C ASP A 87 -18.45 13.29 21.80
N LEU A 88 -17.65 12.32 22.27
CA LEU A 88 -18.03 10.92 22.40
C LEU A 88 -19.26 10.75 23.33
N ASN A 89 -19.29 11.45 24.47
CA ASN A 89 -20.33 11.27 25.49
C ASN A 89 -21.74 11.74 25.05
N LYS A 90 -21.84 12.61 24.03
CA LYS A 90 -23.11 13.09 23.48
C LYS A 90 -23.74 12.12 22.46
N ALA A 91 -22.93 11.27 21.82
CA ALA A 91 -23.37 10.27 20.84
C ALA A 91 -23.52 8.84 21.42
N VAL A 92 -22.97 8.59 22.60
CA VAL A 92 -22.93 7.25 23.23
C VAL A 92 -24.32 6.68 23.51
N ARG A 93 -25.32 7.47 23.90
CA ARG A 93 -26.64 6.92 24.28
C ARG A 93 -27.43 6.29 23.11
N PRO A 94 -27.63 6.93 21.95
CA PRO A 94 -28.29 6.28 20.81
C PRO A 94 -27.41 5.22 20.14
N ALA A 95 -26.07 5.39 20.13
CA ALA A 95 -25.14 4.42 19.57
C ALA A 95 -25.05 3.13 20.39
N VAL A 96 -25.16 3.21 21.73
CA VAL A 96 -25.20 2.03 22.61
C VAL A 96 -26.49 1.24 22.41
N VAL A 97 -27.63 1.91 22.22
CA VAL A 97 -28.92 1.24 21.97
C VAL A 97 -28.95 0.60 20.58
N ALA A 98 -28.51 1.30 19.54
CA ALA A 98 -28.36 0.74 18.19
C ALA A 98 -27.34 -0.41 18.17
N GLY A 99 -26.24 -0.25 18.92
CA GLY A 99 -25.25 -1.30 19.16
C GLY A 99 -25.89 -2.54 19.79
N LEU A 100 -26.70 -2.39 20.84
CA LEU A 100 -27.34 -3.52 21.54
C LEU A 100 -28.27 -4.36 20.63
N VAL A 101 -28.94 -3.71 19.66
CA VAL A 101 -29.86 -4.37 18.72
C VAL A 101 -29.13 -4.95 17.50
N LEU A 102 -28.04 -4.32 17.07
CA LEU A 102 -27.30 -4.74 15.86
C LEU A 102 -26.14 -5.68 16.16
N LEU A 103 -25.63 -5.75 17.41
CA LEU A 103 -24.56 -6.67 17.84
C LEU A 103 -24.88 -8.17 17.67
N PRO A 104 -26.14 -8.65 17.86
CA PRO A 104 -26.46 -10.06 17.69
C PRO A 104 -26.24 -10.58 16.27
N ILE A 105 -26.33 -9.70 15.26
CA ILE A 105 -26.20 -10.05 13.84
C ILE A 105 -24.77 -10.50 13.49
N PRO A 106 -23.69 -9.70 13.74
CA PRO A 106 -22.33 -10.15 13.54
C PRO A 106 -21.93 -11.27 14.51
N VAL A 107 -22.48 -11.31 15.74
CA VAL A 107 -22.22 -12.41 16.69
C VAL A 107 -22.81 -13.73 16.19
N ALA A 108 -24.04 -13.73 15.68
CA ALA A 108 -24.65 -14.91 15.06
C ALA A 108 -23.89 -15.31 13.78
N TRP A 109 -23.46 -14.34 12.97
CA TRP A 109 -22.68 -14.62 11.76
C TRP A 109 -21.33 -15.27 12.07
N VAL A 110 -20.61 -14.78 13.09
CA VAL A 110 -19.37 -15.38 13.60
C VAL A 110 -19.63 -16.73 14.27
N ALA A 111 -20.75 -16.91 14.97
CA ALA A 111 -21.08 -18.19 15.61
C ALA A 111 -21.39 -19.30 14.59
N PHE A 112 -22.12 -18.97 13.51
CA PHE A 112 -22.54 -19.96 12.50
C PHE A 112 -21.52 -20.18 11.39
N TYR A 113 -20.87 -19.12 10.93
CA TYR A 113 -19.93 -19.20 9.80
C TYR A 113 -18.48 -18.96 10.23
N GLY A 114 -18.22 -18.52 11.47
CA GLY A 114 -16.87 -18.16 11.91
C GLY A 114 -15.88 -19.31 11.85
N GLU A 115 -16.27 -20.54 12.20
CA GLU A 115 -15.40 -21.71 12.04
C GLU A 115 -15.03 -21.97 10.56
N GLN A 116 -15.99 -21.84 9.65
CA GLN A 116 -15.75 -22.02 8.21
C GLN A 116 -14.90 -20.87 7.64
N TYR A 117 -15.18 -19.62 8.03
CA TYR A 117 -14.39 -18.46 7.63
C TYR A 117 -12.98 -18.49 8.22
N VAL A 118 -12.82 -18.84 9.49
CA VAL A 118 -11.50 -18.92 10.16
C VAL A 118 -10.68 -20.06 9.54
N ARG A 119 -11.28 -21.21 9.23
CA ARG A 119 -10.60 -22.30 8.50
C ARG A 119 -10.25 -21.91 7.06
N ALA A 120 -11.14 -21.22 6.36
CA ALA A 120 -10.87 -20.70 5.02
C ALA A 120 -9.76 -19.63 5.04
N LEU A 121 -9.78 -18.71 6.01
CA LEU A 121 -8.77 -17.68 6.23
C LEU A 121 -7.42 -18.29 6.61
N THR A 122 -7.37 -19.24 7.53
CA THR A 122 -6.12 -19.90 7.94
C THR A 122 -5.54 -20.74 6.79
N ARG A 123 -6.36 -21.45 6.02
CA ARG A 123 -5.91 -22.18 4.82
C ARG A 123 -5.41 -21.24 3.73
N SER A 124 -6.10 -20.13 3.50
CA SER A 124 -5.70 -19.13 2.50
C SER A 124 -4.46 -18.36 2.92
N ALA A 125 -4.34 -18.00 4.20
CA ALA A 125 -3.16 -17.33 4.76
C ALA A 125 -1.94 -18.27 4.76
N GLY A 126 -2.13 -19.58 4.92
CA GLY A 126 -1.06 -20.57 4.81
C GLY A 126 -0.52 -20.74 3.39
N SER A 127 -1.31 -20.43 2.35
CA SER A 127 -0.93 -20.64 0.95
C SER A 127 0.19 -19.69 0.51
N ASP A 128 1.24 -20.28 -0.08
CA ASP A 128 2.35 -19.53 -0.67
C ASP A 128 1.91 -18.64 -1.82
N GLU A 129 0.91 -19.08 -2.59
CA GLU A 129 0.35 -18.32 -3.71
C GLU A 129 -0.25 -17.00 -3.22
N VAL A 130 -1.09 -17.08 -2.19
CA VAL A 130 -1.74 -15.91 -1.59
C VAL A 130 -0.69 -15.00 -0.97
N ALA A 131 0.30 -15.55 -0.27
CA ALA A 131 1.38 -14.76 0.32
C ALA A 131 2.20 -14.00 -0.74
N VAL A 132 2.51 -14.64 -1.88
CA VAL A 132 3.21 -14.03 -3.01
C VAL A 132 2.38 -12.91 -3.63
N VAL A 133 1.09 -13.15 -3.90
CA VAL A 133 0.19 -12.15 -4.49
C VAL A 133 0.00 -10.95 -3.57
N VAL A 134 -0.30 -11.18 -2.29
CA VAL A 134 -0.49 -10.10 -1.31
C VAL A 134 0.81 -9.31 -1.13
N SER A 135 1.95 -9.98 -1.03
CA SER A 135 3.24 -9.29 -0.91
C SER A 135 3.54 -8.45 -2.14
N GLY A 136 3.32 -8.99 -3.34
CA GLY A 136 3.48 -8.26 -4.58
C GLY A 136 2.58 -7.03 -4.70
N LEU A 137 1.30 -7.17 -4.34
CA LEU A 137 0.35 -6.05 -4.32
C LEU A 137 0.82 -4.94 -3.37
N LEU A 138 1.19 -5.31 -2.14
CA LEU A 138 1.67 -4.37 -1.13
C LEU A 138 2.95 -3.64 -1.58
N LEU A 139 3.90 -4.35 -2.20
CA LEU A 139 5.09 -3.72 -2.77
C LEU A 139 4.74 -2.74 -3.87
N VAL A 140 3.93 -3.15 -4.85
CA VAL A 140 3.59 -2.31 -5.99
C VAL A 140 2.83 -1.06 -5.57
N VAL A 141 1.82 -1.21 -4.71
CA VAL A 141 0.98 -0.09 -4.29
C VAL A 141 1.77 0.91 -3.45
N PHE A 142 2.47 0.43 -2.43
CA PHE A 142 3.11 1.29 -1.43
C PHE A 142 4.57 1.59 -1.72
N VAL A 143 5.41 0.57 -1.94
CA VAL A 143 6.85 0.78 -2.24
C VAL A 143 7.02 1.34 -3.65
N GLY A 144 6.15 0.94 -4.59
CA GLY A 144 6.10 1.51 -5.93
C GLY A 144 5.77 3.00 -5.94
N ASN A 145 5.18 3.54 -4.87
CA ASN A 145 5.03 4.98 -4.70
C ASN A 145 6.38 5.71 -4.65
N ASP A 146 7.33 5.17 -3.90
CA ASP A 146 8.65 5.78 -3.77
C ASP A 146 9.41 5.73 -5.10
N LEU A 147 9.25 4.64 -5.85
CA LEU A 147 9.83 4.49 -7.20
C LEU A 147 9.24 5.50 -8.19
N ALA A 148 7.91 5.64 -8.20
CA ALA A 148 7.24 6.63 -9.03
C ALA A 148 7.63 8.07 -8.61
N TYR A 149 7.79 8.32 -7.31
CA TYR A 149 8.24 9.60 -6.78
C TYR A 149 9.64 9.99 -7.28
N LEU A 150 10.58 9.03 -7.36
CA LEU A 150 11.91 9.28 -7.91
C LEU A 150 11.87 9.75 -9.37
N ALA A 151 10.96 9.21 -10.17
CA ALA A 151 10.79 9.61 -11.57
C ALA A 151 10.26 11.04 -11.71
N VAL A 152 9.35 11.46 -10.83
CA VAL A 152 8.74 12.80 -10.90
C VAL A 152 9.49 13.88 -10.12
N ARG A 153 10.44 13.52 -9.26
CA ARG A 153 11.19 14.45 -8.39
C ARG A 153 11.79 15.65 -9.15
N PRO A 154 12.42 15.51 -10.34
CA PRO A 154 12.97 16.65 -11.08
C PRO A 154 11.92 17.68 -11.50
N TYR A 155 10.71 17.21 -11.81
CA TYR A 155 9.58 18.05 -12.21
C TYR A 155 8.95 18.72 -10.98
N LEU A 156 8.88 17.99 -9.86
CA LEU A 156 8.36 18.53 -8.61
C LEU A 156 9.17 19.75 -8.13
N SER A 157 10.51 19.67 -8.20
CA SER A 157 11.37 20.80 -7.83
C SER A 157 11.17 22.03 -8.70
N ARG A 158 10.77 21.84 -9.97
CA ARG A 158 10.49 22.92 -10.90
C ARG A 158 9.10 23.52 -10.67
N LEU A 159 8.10 22.70 -10.32
CA LEU A 159 6.76 23.15 -9.94
C LEU A 159 6.78 24.04 -8.70
N SER A 160 7.52 23.65 -7.67
CA SER A 160 7.64 24.44 -6.43
C SER A 160 8.29 25.80 -6.67
N THR A 161 9.22 25.91 -7.63
CA THR A 161 9.86 27.19 -7.99
C THR A 161 8.99 28.08 -8.88
N SER A 162 8.01 27.51 -9.59
CA SER A 162 7.13 28.24 -10.50
C SER A 162 5.90 28.86 -9.81
N GLY A 163 5.77 28.75 -8.48
CA GLY A 163 4.63 29.30 -7.73
C GLY A 163 3.32 28.53 -7.91
N ALA A 164 3.35 27.35 -8.53
CA ALA A 164 2.21 26.45 -8.61
C ALA A 164 1.93 25.83 -7.23
N ASN A 165 0.67 25.51 -6.93
CA ASN A 165 0.20 24.92 -5.65
C ASN A 165 0.69 23.47 -5.43
N ALA A 166 2.00 23.23 -5.54
CA ALA A 166 2.64 21.92 -5.41
C ALA A 166 2.25 21.23 -4.09
N ASP A 167 2.11 21.99 -3.01
CA ASP A 167 1.74 21.48 -1.69
C ASP A 167 0.33 20.88 -1.62
N SER A 168 -0.59 21.28 -2.52
CA SER A 168 -1.93 20.70 -2.62
C SER A 168 -2.02 19.52 -3.59
N ILE A 169 -1.18 19.52 -4.63
CA ILE A 169 -1.20 18.53 -5.70
C ILE A 169 -0.54 17.22 -5.25
N VAL A 170 0.57 17.30 -4.52
CA VAL A 170 1.36 16.13 -4.08
C VAL A 170 0.58 15.19 -3.15
N PRO A 171 -0.13 15.66 -2.10
CA PRO A 171 -0.87 14.76 -1.22
C PRO A 171 -2.02 14.03 -1.92
N SER A 172 -2.74 14.69 -2.82
CA SER A 172 -3.85 14.09 -3.58
C SER A 172 -3.35 13.01 -4.56
N GLY A 173 -2.22 13.27 -5.23
CA GLY A 173 -1.63 12.34 -6.20
C GLY A 173 -1.19 10.99 -5.60
N ILE A 174 -0.81 10.94 -4.32
CA ILE A 174 -0.38 9.71 -3.64
C ILE A 174 -1.53 8.70 -3.55
N TYR A 175 -2.70 9.13 -3.06
CA TYR A 175 -3.85 8.25 -2.85
C TYR A 175 -4.45 7.76 -4.18
N VAL A 176 -4.56 8.65 -5.16
CA VAL A 176 -5.00 8.31 -6.52
C VAL A 176 -4.04 7.28 -7.14
N GLY A 177 -2.73 7.49 -6.96
CA GLY A 177 -1.71 6.53 -7.39
C GLY A 177 -1.86 5.15 -6.75
N TRP A 178 -2.22 5.05 -5.46
CA TRP A 178 -2.42 3.76 -4.80
C TRP A 178 -3.55 2.95 -5.44
N VAL A 179 -4.69 3.59 -5.71
CA VAL A 179 -5.84 2.94 -6.33
C VAL A 179 -5.50 2.46 -7.73
N GLU A 180 -4.85 3.30 -8.54
CA GLU A 180 -4.45 2.92 -9.90
C GLU A 180 -3.50 1.74 -9.94
N ARG A 181 -2.47 1.77 -9.09
CA ARG A 181 -1.53 0.66 -9.00
C ARG A 181 -2.21 -0.63 -8.57
N ALA A 182 -3.16 -0.56 -7.63
CA ALA A 182 -3.95 -1.72 -7.21
C ALA A 182 -4.81 -2.28 -8.36
N VAL A 183 -5.47 -1.41 -9.13
CA VAL A 183 -6.30 -1.81 -10.28
C VAL A 183 -5.45 -2.45 -11.38
N ILE A 184 -4.37 -1.79 -11.80
CA ILE A 184 -3.47 -2.30 -12.84
C ILE A 184 -2.84 -3.62 -12.40
N PHE A 185 -2.32 -3.68 -11.17
CA PHE A 185 -1.73 -4.89 -10.63
C PHE A 185 -2.72 -6.04 -10.63
N THR A 186 -3.95 -5.82 -10.16
CA THR A 186 -4.98 -6.86 -10.05
C THR A 186 -5.33 -7.44 -11.42
N PHE A 187 -5.55 -6.58 -12.42
CA PHE A 187 -5.86 -7.04 -13.77
C PHE A 187 -4.69 -7.78 -14.42
N VAL A 188 -3.47 -7.23 -14.35
CA VAL A 188 -2.30 -7.89 -14.94
C VAL A 188 -1.99 -9.19 -14.22
N ALA A 189 -1.94 -9.20 -12.88
CA ALA A 189 -1.70 -10.41 -12.10
C ALA A 189 -2.76 -11.50 -12.35
N GLY A 190 -4.01 -11.09 -12.60
CA GLY A 190 -5.12 -11.96 -13.00
C GLY A 190 -5.09 -12.43 -14.46
N GLY A 191 -4.12 -12.00 -15.28
CA GLY A 191 -4.00 -12.39 -16.69
C GLY A 191 -4.93 -11.63 -17.62
N GLN A 192 -5.44 -10.47 -17.18
CA GLN A 192 -6.31 -9.59 -17.93
C GLN A 192 -5.57 -8.28 -18.27
N ALA A 193 -4.45 -8.40 -18.97
CA ALA A 193 -3.65 -7.24 -19.37
C ALA A 193 -4.47 -6.24 -20.22
N ASP A 194 -5.42 -6.73 -21.01
CA ASP A 194 -6.33 -5.89 -21.80
C ASP A 194 -7.24 -5.01 -20.94
N ALA A 195 -7.74 -5.54 -19.81
CA ALA A 195 -8.55 -4.76 -18.87
C ALA A 195 -7.71 -3.68 -18.16
N ALA A 196 -6.44 -3.99 -17.84
CA ALA A 196 -5.51 -3.00 -17.32
C ALA A 196 -5.23 -1.89 -18.34
N ALA A 197 -5.01 -2.24 -19.61
CA ALA A 197 -4.80 -1.28 -20.69
C ALA A 197 -6.02 -0.37 -20.89
N LEU A 198 -7.23 -0.93 -20.82
CA LEU A 198 -8.49 -0.17 -20.87
C LEU A 198 -8.61 0.81 -19.70
N ALA A 199 -8.28 0.39 -18.48
CA ALA A 199 -8.33 1.27 -17.30
C ALA A 199 -7.34 2.45 -17.43
N VAL A 200 -6.12 2.18 -17.90
CA VAL A 200 -5.12 3.23 -18.16
C VAL A 200 -5.58 4.17 -19.29
N ALA A 201 -6.15 3.63 -20.36
CA ALA A 201 -6.68 4.41 -21.47
C ALA A 201 -7.84 5.32 -21.02
N ALA A 202 -8.78 4.78 -20.24
CA ALA A 202 -9.89 5.56 -19.69
C ALA A 202 -9.38 6.75 -18.86
N LYS A 203 -8.39 6.53 -17.98
CA LYS A 203 -7.74 7.61 -17.23
C LYS A 203 -7.12 8.67 -18.15
N ALA A 204 -6.46 8.27 -19.23
CA ALA A 204 -5.85 9.19 -20.18
C ALA A 204 -6.91 10.04 -20.92
N LEU A 205 -8.05 9.44 -21.27
CA LEU A 205 -9.15 10.13 -21.95
C LEU A 205 -9.82 11.20 -21.09
N PHE A 206 -10.04 10.94 -19.80
CA PHE A 206 -10.63 11.92 -18.88
C PHE A 206 -9.77 13.17 -18.67
N ARG A 207 -8.47 13.11 -19.01
CA ARG A 207 -7.54 14.24 -18.92
C ARG A 207 -7.45 15.11 -20.17
N LEU A 208 -8.03 14.68 -21.29
CA LEU A 208 -7.99 15.46 -22.54
C LEU A 208 -8.56 16.89 -22.40
N PRO A 209 -9.64 17.16 -21.63
CA PRO A 209 -10.14 18.51 -21.44
C PRO A 209 -9.21 19.40 -20.59
N GLU A 210 -8.64 18.85 -19.50
CA GLU A 210 -7.75 19.59 -18.59
C GLU A 210 -6.40 19.95 -19.24
N VAL A 211 -5.88 19.08 -20.12
CA VAL A 211 -4.66 19.36 -20.88
C VAL A 211 -4.89 20.47 -21.93
N GLN A 212 -6.10 20.59 -22.47
CA GLN A 212 -6.45 21.64 -23.44
C GLN A 212 -6.65 23.02 -22.79
N ASP A 213 -7.16 23.07 -21.55
CA ASP A 213 -7.30 24.33 -20.80
C ASP A 213 -5.96 24.81 -20.21
N GLU A 214 -5.02 23.91 -19.91
CA GLU A 214 -3.68 24.23 -19.39
C GLU A 214 -2.60 24.39 -20.48
N GLU A 215 -2.98 24.36 -21.76
CA GLU A 215 -2.02 24.24 -22.86
C GLU A 215 -1.28 25.55 -23.17
N LYS A 216 -0.20 25.81 -22.43
CA LYS A 216 1.08 26.33 -22.96
C LYS A 216 2.26 25.77 -22.14
N GLY A 217 2.63 24.51 -22.37
CA GLY A 217 3.92 23.96 -21.94
C GLY A 217 4.21 24.01 -20.44
N SER A 218 3.19 23.74 -19.60
CA SER A 218 3.35 23.79 -18.15
C SER A 218 4.06 22.54 -17.64
N ILE A 219 5.01 22.74 -16.71
CA ILE A 219 5.73 21.67 -15.99
C ILE A 219 4.76 20.70 -15.28
N LEU A 220 3.49 21.10 -15.06
CA LEU A 220 2.46 20.29 -14.44
C LEU A 220 2.01 19.14 -15.35
N GLY A 221 1.83 19.40 -16.65
CA GLY A 221 1.52 18.36 -17.63
C GLY A 221 2.63 17.30 -17.72
N GLU A 222 3.89 17.73 -17.72
CA GLU A 222 5.04 16.82 -17.69
C GLU A 222 5.09 15.98 -16.41
N TYR A 223 4.91 16.61 -15.24
CA TYR A 223 4.83 15.92 -13.94
C TYR A 223 3.75 14.83 -13.95
N ILE A 224 2.59 15.17 -14.49
CA ILE A 224 1.43 14.30 -14.58
C ILE A 224 1.67 13.09 -15.49
N ILE A 225 2.20 13.32 -16.70
CA ILE A 225 2.45 12.27 -17.69
C ILE A 225 3.54 11.34 -17.19
N VAL A 226 4.68 11.89 -16.74
CA VAL A 226 5.80 11.11 -16.20
C VAL A 226 5.36 10.31 -14.98
N GLY A 227 4.58 10.91 -14.07
CA GLY A 227 4.07 10.21 -12.89
C GLY A 227 3.15 9.04 -13.23
N THR A 228 2.26 9.24 -14.21
CA THR A 228 1.34 8.17 -14.64
C THR A 228 2.09 7.03 -15.32
N LEU A 229 2.99 7.34 -16.27
CA LEU A 229 3.79 6.33 -16.98
C LEU A 229 4.70 5.53 -16.03
N ALA A 230 5.38 6.21 -15.10
CA ALA A 230 6.21 5.54 -14.10
C ALA A 230 5.38 4.61 -13.21
N SER A 231 4.20 5.05 -12.76
CA SER A 231 3.30 4.25 -11.93
C SER A 231 2.77 3.01 -12.67
N VAL A 232 2.39 3.16 -13.95
CA VAL A 232 1.96 2.06 -14.82
C VAL A 232 3.09 1.05 -15.01
N LEU A 233 4.31 1.50 -15.33
CA LEU A 233 5.47 0.64 -15.51
C LEU A 233 5.79 -0.18 -14.26
N VAL A 234 5.81 0.45 -13.08
CA VAL A 234 6.04 -0.24 -11.80
C VAL A 234 4.95 -1.29 -11.55
N SER A 235 3.69 -0.97 -11.87
CA SER A 235 2.57 -1.88 -11.65
C SER A 235 2.61 -3.10 -12.55
N ILE A 236 2.85 -2.90 -13.84
CA ILE A 236 2.97 -3.99 -14.82
C ILE A 236 4.17 -4.86 -14.46
N THR A 237 5.34 -4.26 -14.21
CA THR A 237 6.57 -5.00 -13.88
C THR A 237 6.38 -5.85 -12.63
N GLY A 238 5.81 -5.27 -11.56
CA GLY A 238 5.55 -6.00 -10.32
C GLY A 238 4.51 -7.12 -10.49
N ALA A 239 3.46 -6.89 -11.26
CA ALA A 239 2.44 -7.92 -11.55
C ALA A 239 3.01 -9.08 -12.38
N VAL A 240 3.81 -8.78 -13.40
CA VAL A 240 4.51 -9.79 -14.20
C VAL A 240 5.49 -10.59 -13.33
N ALA A 241 6.27 -9.92 -12.47
CA ALA A 241 7.19 -10.58 -11.56
C ALA A 241 6.45 -11.55 -10.61
N VAL A 242 5.27 -11.15 -10.11
CA VAL A 242 4.40 -12.02 -9.31
C VAL A 242 3.91 -13.21 -10.12
N ARG A 243 3.42 -13.02 -11.35
CA ARG A 243 2.97 -14.13 -12.20
C ARG A 243 4.08 -15.14 -12.48
N LEU A 244 5.27 -14.66 -12.83
CA LEU A 244 6.45 -15.51 -13.03
C LEU A 244 6.83 -16.24 -11.74
N ALA A 245 6.74 -15.57 -10.59
CA ALA A 245 7.00 -16.19 -9.28
C ALA A 245 5.98 -17.29 -8.93
N LEU A 246 4.74 -17.16 -9.43
CA LEU A 246 3.68 -18.17 -9.35
C LEU A 246 3.81 -19.30 -10.40
N GLY A 247 4.77 -19.20 -11.33
CA GLY A 247 4.92 -20.15 -12.43
C GLY A 247 3.89 -19.99 -13.56
N LEU A 248 3.22 -18.84 -13.63
CA LEU A 248 2.24 -18.49 -14.67
C LEU A 248 2.92 -17.82 -15.88
N SER A 249 2.20 -17.72 -17.00
CA SER A 249 2.63 -16.90 -18.14
C SER A 249 2.78 -15.43 -17.75
N ALA A 250 3.69 -14.71 -18.39
CA ALA A 250 3.95 -13.30 -18.08
C ALA A 250 2.72 -12.40 -18.26
N LEU A 251 1.90 -12.68 -19.28
CA LEU A 251 0.61 -12.04 -19.56
C LEU A 251 -0.47 -13.11 -19.68
#